data_AF-A0A534QA23-F1
#
_entry.id   AF-A0A534QA23-F1
#
_cell.length_a   1.000
_cell.length_b   1.000
_cell.length_c   1.000
_cell.angle_alpha   90.00
_cell.angle_beta   90.00
_cell.angle_gamma   90.00
#
_symmetry.space_group_name_H-M   'P 1'
#
loop_
_entity.id
_entity.type
_entity.pdbx_description
1 polymer ?
#
loop_
_entity_poly.entity_id
_entity_poly.type
_entity_poly.pdbx_seq_one_letter_code
_entity_poly.pdbx_strand_id
1 'polypeptide(L)'
;MMHPCDPVPAPLRALPRRVREWLFGRIAARRLRQMLGARMERFEALGLPPPPANPQDKRATICDPVLDSLESGAVAARPDIERFEGKEVVFSDGSRERADVVLYATGYHLRYPYLPGELVDTHEDDLTLFLGAMHPRRHDLFVVGVSRPTGAFWPIAEVQAQFAAALLSGRYALPRQAEIDRRSGPILRRRAFNPALYGLAMREELQRGARRVRRDLAPGAA
;
A
#
# COMPACT_ATOMS: atom_id res chain seq x y z
N MET A 1 9.62 -2.89 -13.43
CA MET A 1 9.12 -2.40 -12.13
C MET A 1 8.44 -1.06 -12.37
N MET A 2 7.24 -0.81 -11.84
CA MET A 2 6.49 0.43 -12.11
C MET A 2 6.95 1.57 -11.18
N HIS A 3 7.32 2.71 -11.75
CA HIS A 3 7.79 3.92 -11.06
C HIS A 3 6.67 4.99 -11.01
N PRO A 4 6.59 5.84 -9.98
CA PRO A 4 5.74 7.03 -9.93
C PRO A 4 5.93 8.00 -11.08
N CYS A 5 7.11 8.03 -11.67
CA CYS A 5 7.42 8.84 -12.86
C CYS A 5 7.03 8.17 -14.17
N ASP A 6 6.61 6.90 -14.14
CA ASP A 6 6.20 6.20 -15.35
C ASP A 6 5.01 6.93 -16.00
N PRO A 7 4.99 7.00 -17.34
CA PRO A 7 3.91 7.65 -18.05
C PRO A 7 2.61 6.89 -17.82
N VAL A 8 1.61 7.58 -17.31
CA VAL A 8 0.23 7.10 -17.34
C VAL A 8 -0.32 7.41 -18.74
N PRO A 9 -0.85 6.41 -19.49
CA PRO A 9 -1.38 6.60 -20.83
C PRO A 9 -2.33 7.80 -20.94
N ALA A 10 -2.23 8.57 -22.01
CA ALA A 10 -3.00 9.80 -22.19
C ALA A 10 -4.53 9.62 -22.02
N PRO A 11 -5.16 8.54 -22.53
CA PRO A 11 -6.58 8.28 -22.30
C PRO A 11 -6.92 8.14 -20.81
N LEU A 12 -6.06 7.46 -20.04
CA LEU A 12 -6.27 7.31 -18.59
C LEU A 12 -6.07 8.63 -17.85
N ARG A 13 -5.11 9.45 -18.27
CA ARG A 13 -4.84 10.77 -17.68
C ARG A 13 -5.99 11.76 -17.88
N ALA A 14 -6.78 11.64 -18.94
CA ALA A 14 -7.95 12.51 -19.16
C ALA A 14 -9.12 12.20 -18.21
N LEU A 15 -9.18 10.98 -17.66
CA LEU A 15 -10.28 10.56 -16.81
C LEU A 15 -10.21 11.18 -15.40
N PRO A 16 -11.37 11.44 -14.76
CA PRO A 16 -11.42 11.79 -13.34
C PRO A 16 -10.71 10.74 -12.48
N ARG A 17 -9.98 11.17 -11.45
CA ARG A 17 -9.14 10.30 -10.61
C ARG A 17 -9.85 9.03 -10.13
N ARG A 18 -11.08 9.15 -9.62
CA ARG A 18 -11.86 7.99 -9.12
C ARG A 18 -12.16 6.98 -10.24
N VAL A 19 -12.54 7.46 -11.42
CA VAL A 19 -12.81 6.63 -12.61
C VAL A 19 -11.53 5.97 -13.10
N ARG A 20 -10.42 6.71 -13.13
CA ARG A 20 -9.09 6.22 -13.51
C ARG A 20 -8.62 5.10 -12.59
N GLU A 21 -8.66 5.33 -11.27
CA GLU A 21 -8.26 4.33 -10.26
C GLU A 21 -9.14 3.08 -10.35
N TRP A 22 -10.46 3.23 -10.51
CA TRP A 22 -11.39 2.12 -10.66
C TRP A 22 -11.13 1.30 -11.94
N LEU A 23 -11.02 1.97 -13.09
CA LEU A 23 -10.81 1.31 -14.39
C LEU A 23 -9.47 0.58 -14.41
N PHE A 24 -8.40 1.25 -13.95
CA PHE A 24 -7.08 0.64 -13.86
C PHE A 24 -7.10 -0.58 -12.93
N GLY A 25 -7.74 -0.45 -11.76
CA GLY A 25 -7.92 -1.56 -10.82
C GLY A 25 -8.61 -2.76 -11.49
N ARG A 26 -9.70 -2.54 -12.24
CA ARG A 26 -10.39 -3.62 -12.95
C ARG A 26 -9.53 -4.28 -14.03
N ILE A 27 -8.83 -3.49 -14.84
CA ILE A 27 -7.97 -4.01 -15.90
C ILE A 27 -6.80 -4.80 -15.30
N ALA A 28 -6.14 -4.25 -14.28
CA ALA A 28 -5.04 -4.90 -13.59
C ALA A 28 -5.50 -6.19 -12.90
N ALA A 29 -6.68 -6.22 -12.28
CA ALA A 29 -7.22 -7.41 -11.63
C ALA A 29 -7.46 -8.53 -12.65
N ARG A 30 -8.07 -8.19 -13.79
CA ARG A 30 -8.29 -9.15 -14.88
C ARG A 30 -6.97 -9.70 -15.43
N ARG A 31 -5.99 -8.83 -15.68
CA ARG A 31 -4.66 -9.25 -16.16
C ARG A 31 -3.93 -10.12 -15.15
N LEU A 32 -3.97 -9.77 -13.87
CA LEU A 32 -3.36 -10.58 -12.80
C LEU A 32 -4.01 -11.96 -12.71
N ARG A 33 -5.34 -12.06 -12.79
CA ARG A 33 -6.02 -13.37 -12.83
C ARG A 33 -5.60 -14.19 -14.04
N GLN A 34 -5.53 -13.58 -15.23
CA GLN A 34 -5.11 -14.28 -16.45
C GLN A 34 -3.65 -14.76 -16.38
N MET A 35 -2.76 -13.94 -15.83
CA MET A 35 -1.33 -14.25 -15.73
C MET A 35 -1.03 -15.29 -14.64
N LEU A 36 -1.71 -15.21 -13.50
CA LEU A 36 -1.39 -16.00 -12.31
C LEU A 36 -2.35 -17.17 -12.08
N GLY A 37 -3.49 -17.24 -12.78
CA GLY A 37 -4.58 -18.20 -12.52
C GLY A 37 -4.10 -19.64 -12.46
N ALA A 38 -3.45 -20.13 -13.53
CA ALA A 38 -2.91 -21.49 -13.57
C ALA A 38 -1.86 -21.76 -12.47
N ARG A 39 -1.05 -20.76 -12.10
CA ARG A 39 -0.08 -20.90 -11.01
C ARG A 39 -0.78 -20.99 -9.65
N MET A 40 -1.85 -20.22 -9.45
CA MET A 40 -2.64 -20.25 -8.21
C MET A 40 -3.42 -21.55 -8.06
N GLU A 41 -3.96 -22.10 -9.15
CA GLU A 41 -4.60 -23.42 -9.16
C GLU A 41 -3.63 -24.53 -8.74
N ARG A 42 -2.37 -24.47 -9.20
CA ARG A 42 -1.33 -25.41 -8.74
C ARG A 42 -1.02 -25.27 -7.26
N PHE A 43 -0.90 -24.04 -6.76
CA PHE A 43 -0.70 -23.82 -5.33
C PHE A 43 -1.86 -24.37 -4.49
N GLU A 44 -3.09 -24.19 -4.95
CA GLU A 44 -4.29 -24.75 -4.30
C GLU A 44 -4.29 -26.28 -4.30
N ALA A 45 -3.93 -26.90 -5.43
CA ALA A 45 -3.77 -28.36 -5.51
C ALA A 45 -2.67 -28.91 -4.58
N LEU A 46 -1.69 -28.07 -4.21
CA LEU A 46 -0.61 -28.38 -3.27
C LEU A 46 -0.94 -28.02 -1.81
N GLY A 47 -2.19 -27.66 -1.51
CA GLY A 47 -2.70 -27.44 -0.15
C GLY A 47 -2.61 -26.00 0.37
N LEU A 48 -2.25 -25.02 -0.46
CA LEU A 48 -2.37 -23.60 -0.09
C LEU A 48 -3.83 -23.12 -0.23
N PRO A 49 -4.25 -22.11 0.54
CA PRO A 49 -5.60 -21.58 0.46
C PRO A 49 -5.90 -20.97 -0.93
N PRO A 50 -7.18 -20.96 -1.34
CA PRO A 50 -7.57 -20.42 -2.64
C PRO A 50 -7.20 -18.93 -2.73
N PRO A 51 -6.86 -18.45 -3.95
CA PRO A 51 -6.54 -17.06 -4.15
C PRO A 51 -7.75 -16.16 -3.84
N PRO A 52 -7.53 -14.92 -3.39
CA PRO A 52 -8.63 -14.00 -3.11
C PRO A 52 -9.43 -13.70 -4.39
N ALA A 53 -10.74 -13.49 -4.24
CA ALA A 53 -11.63 -13.17 -5.36
C ALA A 53 -11.08 -12.00 -6.22
N ASN A 54 -10.54 -10.96 -5.60
CA ASN A 54 -9.78 -9.91 -6.27
C ASN A 54 -8.27 -10.06 -5.95
N PRO A 55 -7.40 -10.32 -6.96
CA PRO A 55 -5.97 -10.49 -6.75
C PRO A 55 -5.23 -9.27 -6.19
N GLN A 56 -5.87 -8.11 -6.14
CA GLN A 56 -5.31 -6.88 -5.57
C GLN A 56 -5.63 -6.68 -4.09
N ASP A 57 -6.51 -7.51 -3.52
CA ASP A 57 -6.89 -7.39 -2.11
C ASP A 57 -5.78 -7.91 -1.18
N LYS A 58 -4.98 -8.87 -1.65
CA LYS A 58 -3.77 -9.35 -0.98
C LYS A 58 -2.55 -9.11 -1.86
N ARG A 59 -1.38 -8.93 -1.23
CA ARG A 59 -0.11 -8.80 -1.93
C ARG A 59 0.38 -10.19 -2.31
N ALA A 60 0.83 -10.35 -3.55
CA ALA A 60 1.46 -11.59 -3.98
C ALA A 60 2.81 -11.75 -3.28
N THR A 61 3.06 -12.96 -2.74
CA THR A 61 4.39 -13.38 -2.36
C THR A 61 5.21 -13.61 -3.63
N ILE A 62 6.36 -12.95 -3.73
CA ILE A 62 7.30 -13.14 -4.84
C ILE A 62 8.38 -14.06 -4.34
N CYS A 63 8.27 -15.34 -4.71
CA CYS A 63 9.27 -16.36 -4.42
C CYS A 63 9.22 -17.36 -5.58
N ASP A 64 10.32 -17.50 -6.30
CA ASP A 64 10.38 -18.41 -7.44
C ASP A 64 10.48 -19.88 -6.99
N PRO A 65 11.36 -20.26 -6.03
CA PRO A 65 11.56 -21.67 -5.66
C PRO A 65 10.41 -22.31 -4.88
N VAL A 66 9.44 -21.52 -4.40
CA VAL A 66 8.41 -22.05 -3.49
C VAL A 66 7.51 -23.09 -4.14
N LEU A 67 7.21 -22.94 -5.44
CA LEU A 67 6.39 -23.91 -6.16
C LEU A 67 7.15 -25.22 -6.33
N ASP A 68 8.39 -25.16 -6.81
CA ASP A 68 9.26 -26.33 -6.98
C ASP A 68 9.52 -27.05 -5.65
N SER A 69 9.63 -26.29 -4.55
CA SER A 69 9.80 -26.85 -3.20
C SER A 69 8.55 -27.58 -2.70
N LEU A 70 7.36 -27.09 -3.05
CA LEU A 70 6.10 -27.77 -2.76
C LEU A 70 5.92 -29.02 -3.64
N GLU A 71 6.21 -28.91 -4.95
CA GLU A 71 6.09 -30.02 -5.90
C GLU A 71 7.07 -31.17 -5.61
N SER A 72 8.28 -30.86 -5.14
CA SER A 72 9.27 -31.87 -4.72
C SER A 72 9.02 -32.46 -3.33
N GLY A 73 8.09 -31.88 -2.55
CA GLY A 73 7.81 -32.28 -1.18
C GLY A 73 8.85 -31.81 -0.15
N ALA A 74 9.80 -30.96 -0.53
CA ALA A 74 10.74 -30.33 0.41
C ALA A 74 10.04 -29.36 1.37
N VAL A 75 8.92 -28.77 0.95
CA VAL A 75 8.02 -27.95 1.76
C VAL A 75 6.62 -28.55 1.66
N ALA A 76 5.90 -28.61 2.78
CA ALA A 76 4.50 -29.03 2.82
C ALA A 76 3.63 -27.90 3.33
N ALA A 77 2.50 -27.64 2.66
CA ALA A 77 1.47 -26.75 3.18
C ALA A 77 0.72 -27.44 4.34
N ARG A 78 0.42 -26.66 5.37
CA ARG A 78 -0.39 -27.07 6.52
C ARG A 78 -1.43 -25.99 6.80
N PRO A 79 -2.60 -26.35 7.34
CA PRO A 79 -3.58 -25.35 7.77
C PRO A 79 -3.08 -24.58 9.00
N ASP A 80 -3.89 -23.64 9.47
CA ASP A 80 -3.53 -22.81 10.62
C ASP A 80 -3.22 -23.66 11.87
N ILE A 81 -2.25 -23.20 12.66
CA ILE A 81 -1.89 -23.83 13.93
C ILE A 81 -2.99 -23.52 14.96
N GLU A 82 -3.56 -24.57 15.55
CA GLU A 82 -4.55 -24.44 16.63
C GLU A 82 -3.87 -24.28 17.99
N ARG A 83 -2.92 -25.17 18.31
CA ARG A 83 -2.18 -25.15 19.57
C ARG A 83 -0.86 -25.94 19.49
N PHE A 84 -0.04 -25.81 20.53
CA PHE A 84 1.15 -26.63 20.74
C PHE A 84 0.91 -27.61 21.90
N GLU A 85 1.29 -28.86 21.71
CA GLU A 85 1.27 -29.90 22.74
C GLU A 85 2.66 -30.50 22.92
N GLY A 86 3.42 -29.96 23.88
CA GLY A 86 4.81 -30.36 24.09
C GLY A 86 5.68 -30.04 22.88
N LYS A 87 6.10 -31.07 22.13
CA LYS A 87 6.88 -30.93 20.87
C LYS A 87 6.03 -31.10 19.60
N GLU A 88 4.73 -31.28 19.75
CA GLU A 88 3.80 -31.41 18.64
C GLU A 88 3.09 -30.08 18.37
N VAL A 89 2.93 -29.79 17.09
CA VAL A 89 2.06 -28.75 16.56
C VAL A 89 0.74 -29.42 16.19
N VAL A 90 -0.37 -28.94 16.75
CA VAL A 90 -1.71 -29.38 16.40
C VAL A 90 -2.32 -28.36 15.45
N PHE A 91 -2.69 -28.79 14.25
CA PHE A 91 -3.30 -27.94 13.25
C PHE A 91 -4.83 -27.97 13.34
N SER A 92 -5.49 -26.99 12.71
CA SER A 92 -6.94 -26.79 12.80
C SER A 92 -7.79 -27.89 12.15
N ASP A 93 -7.20 -28.77 11.36
CA ASP A 93 -7.83 -29.98 10.82
C ASP A 93 -7.68 -31.21 11.75
N GLY A 94 -7.03 -31.03 12.92
CA GLY A 94 -6.73 -32.08 13.88
C GLY A 94 -5.46 -32.87 13.59
N SER A 95 -4.78 -32.61 12.47
CA SER A 95 -3.48 -33.23 12.17
C SER A 95 -2.39 -32.74 13.13
N ARG A 96 -1.35 -33.55 13.29
CA ARG A 96 -0.25 -33.32 14.24
C ARG A 96 1.09 -33.52 13.59
N GLU A 97 2.05 -32.66 13.91
CA GLU A 97 3.42 -32.79 13.42
C GLU A 97 4.42 -32.38 14.49
N ARG A 98 5.53 -33.12 14.60
CA ARG A 98 6.60 -32.78 15.51
C ARG A 98 7.51 -31.73 14.87
N ALA A 99 7.80 -30.66 15.60
CA ALA A 99 8.70 -29.59 15.13
C ALA A 99 9.81 -29.33 16.16
N ASP A 100 11.06 -29.25 15.69
CA ASP A 100 12.19 -28.85 16.54
C ASP A 100 12.32 -27.32 16.65
N VAL A 101 11.86 -26.59 15.62
CA VAL A 101 11.91 -25.13 15.54
C VAL A 101 10.60 -24.60 14.96
N VAL A 102 10.08 -23.54 15.56
CA VAL A 102 8.91 -22.78 15.06
C VAL A 102 9.36 -21.35 14.75
N LEU A 103 9.20 -20.93 13.49
CA LEU A 103 9.52 -19.58 13.05
C LEU A 103 8.22 -18.78 12.82
N TYR A 104 8.01 -17.74 13.62
CA TYR A 104 6.88 -16.82 13.43
C TYR A 104 7.17 -15.78 12.35
N ALA A 105 6.76 -16.07 11.12
CA ALA A 105 6.83 -15.14 9.99
C ALA A 105 5.54 -14.31 9.82
N THR A 106 4.93 -13.86 10.93
CA THR A 106 3.58 -13.25 10.99
C THR A 106 3.54 -11.74 10.67
N GLY A 107 4.66 -11.16 10.24
CA GLY A 107 4.77 -9.74 9.89
C GLY A 107 5.05 -8.84 11.10
N TYR A 108 4.77 -7.54 10.95
CA TYR A 108 5.12 -6.50 11.92
C TYR A 108 3.97 -5.51 12.12
N HIS A 109 3.86 -4.97 13.34
CA HIS A 109 3.05 -3.81 13.65
C HIS A 109 3.92 -2.55 13.64
N LEU A 110 3.42 -1.46 13.06
CA LEU A 110 4.09 -0.16 13.12
C LEU A 110 3.69 0.54 14.42
N ARG A 111 4.68 1.02 15.19
CA ARG A 111 4.48 1.80 16.41
C ARG A 111 5.41 3.00 16.41
N TYR A 112 4.92 4.13 16.94
CA TYR A 112 5.67 5.38 17.03
C TYR A 112 5.69 5.87 18.49
N PRO A 113 6.41 5.19 19.40
CA PRO A 113 6.35 5.45 20.84
C PRO A 113 6.87 6.84 21.26
N TYR A 114 7.55 7.53 20.33
CA TYR A 114 8.05 8.88 20.51
C TYR A 114 7.05 9.97 20.07
N LEU A 115 5.87 9.59 19.55
CA LEU A 115 4.78 10.50 19.23
C LEU A 115 3.58 10.24 20.15
N PRO A 116 2.83 11.28 20.55
CA PRO A 116 1.53 11.11 21.20
C PRO A 116 0.60 10.24 20.34
N GLY A 117 -0.10 9.29 20.96
CA GLY A 117 -0.98 8.33 20.26
C GLY A 117 -2.02 9.02 19.38
N GLU A 118 -2.56 10.18 19.79
CA GLU A 118 -3.50 10.97 19.00
C GLU A 118 -2.98 11.40 17.60
N LEU A 119 -1.66 11.43 17.40
CA LEU A 119 -1.03 11.79 16.12
C LEU A 119 -0.81 10.60 15.19
N VAL A 120 -0.89 9.36 15.71
CA VAL A 120 -0.46 8.15 14.99
C VAL A 120 -1.46 6.98 15.07
N ASP A 121 -2.36 6.96 16.05
CA ASP A 121 -3.40 5.94 16.21
C ASP A 121 -4.73 6.43 15.63
N THR A 122 -4.68 6.81 14.35
CA THR A 122 -5.82 7.47 13.72
C THR A 122 -6.92 6.49 13.28
N HIS A 123 -6.59 5.20 13.04
CA HIS A 123 -7.57 4.18 12.64
C HIS A 123 -7.02 2.73 12.67
N GLU A 124 -7.40 1.88 13.64
CA GLU A 124 -7.15 0.42 13.64
C GLU A 124 -5.79 -0.02 13.02
N ASP A 125 -4.67 0.40 13.63
CA ASP A 125 -3.29 0.16 13.15
C ASP A 125 -2.91 0.82 11.81
N ASP A 126 -3.57 1.93 11.43
CA ASP A 126 -3.28 2.71 10.22
C ASP A 126 -3.18 4.21 10.48
N LEU A 127 -2.48 4.88 9.57
CA LEU A 127 -2.26 6.33 9.55
C LEU A 127 -3.16 6.99 8.50
N THR A 128 -3.98 7.93 8.96
CA THR A 128 -4.81 8.79 8.14
C THR A 128 -3.98 9.99 7.72
N LEU A 129 -3.61 10.03 6.45
CA LEU A 129 -2.67 11.03 5.95
C LEU A 129 -3.22 11.76 4.73
N PHE A 130 -3.02 13.08 4.68
CA PHE A 130 -3.22 13.85 3.47
C PHE A 130 -2.14 13.49 2.45
N LEU A 131 -2.58 13.12 1.24
CA LEU A 131 -1.72 12.60 0.17
C LEU A 131 -0.85 11.41 0.58
N GLY A 132 -1.20 10.70 1.66
CA GLY A 132 -0.38 9.63 2.19
C GLY A 132 0.95 10.09 2.80
N ALA A 133 1.11 11.38 3.13
CA ALA A 133 2.41 11.93 3.55
C ALA A 133 2.36 12.93 4.72
N MET A 134 1.26 13.66 4.93
CA MET A 134 1.16 14.71 5.95
C MET A 134 0.00 14.47 6.90
N HIS A 135 0.20 14.76 8.19
CA HIS A 135 -0.86 14.65 9.19
C HIS A 135 -1.99 15.68 8.91
N PRO A 136 -3.28 15.31 8.95
CA PRO A 136 -4.38 16.19 8.52
C PRO A 136 -4.51 17.48 9.35
N ARG A 137 -4.16 17.42 10.64
CA ARG A 137 -4.26 18.54 11.60
C ARG A 137 -2.91 19.16 11.99
N ARG A 138 -1.80 18.52 11.65
CA ARG A 138 -0.43 18.94 12.01
C ARG A 138 0.37 19.06 10.72
N HIS A 139 0.34 20.25 10.12
CA HIS A 139 0.94 20.51 8.81
C HIS A 139 2.47 20.61 8.84
N ASP A 140 3.03 20.50 10.05
CA ASP A 140 4.45 20.37 10.36
C ASP A 140 4.89 18.90 10.56
N LEU A 141 3.95 17.94 10.58
CA LEU A 141 4.22 16.52 10.76
C LEU A 141 4.04 15.74 9.46
N PHE A 142 5.12 15.12 9.01
CA PHE A 142 5.16 14.30 7.79
C PHE A 142 5.56 12.87 8.12
N VAL A 143 4.90 11.93 7.46
CA VAL A 143 5.21 10.51 7.51
C VAL A 143 5.61 10.09 6.11
N VAL A 144 6.91 9.94 5.90
CA VAL A 144 7.48 9.50 4.62
C VAL A 144 7.78 8.03 4.71
N GLY A 145 7.43 7.30 3.66
CA GLY A 145 7.82 5.91 3.54
C GLY A 145 6.89 4.93 4.25
N VAL A 146 5.70 5.36 4.65
CA VAL A 146 4.68 4.45 5.20
C VAL A 146 3.64 4.21 4.11
N SER A 147 3.87 3.18 3.30
CA SER A 147 2.95 2.77 2.24
C SER A 147 3.18 1.30 1.86
N ARG A 148 2.16 0.66 1.27
CA ARG A 148 2.24 -0.74 0.81
C ARG A 148 1.96 -0.83 -0.69
N PRO A 149 2.89 -0.34 -1.56
CA PRO A 149 2.69 -0.31 -2.99
C PRO A 149 2.76 -1.67 -3.67
N THR A 150 2.09 -1.78 -4.82
CA THR A 150 2.38 -2.80 -5.83
C THR A 150 3.56 -2.32 -6.68
N GLY A 151 4.78 -2.67 -6.25
CA GLY A 151 6.02 -2.31 -6.94
C GLY A 151 7.06 -1.68 -6.02
N ALA A 152 7.91 -0.83 -6.60
CA ALA A 152 8.99 -0.16 -5.89
C ALA A 152 8.43 0.76 -4.79
N PHE A 153 9.04 0.69 -3.61
CA PHE A 153 8.73 1.58 -2.51
C PHE A 153 9.49 2.91 -2.60
N TRP A 154 10.79 2.88 -2.89
CA TRP A 154 11.68 4.05 -2.90
C TRP A 154 11.12 5.26 -3.64
N PRO A 155 10.55 5.10 -4.84
CA PRO A 155 10.06 6.25 -5.57
C PRO A 155 8.83 6.92 -4.96
N ILE A 156 8.04 6.18 -4.17
CA ILE A 156 6.91 6.75 -3.43
C ILE A 156 7.44 7.64 -2.31
N ALA A 157 8.43 7.15 -1.56
CA ALA A 157 9.09 7.94 -0.52
C ALA A 157 9.74 9.20 -1.12
N GLU A 158 10.35 9.12 -2.30
CA GLU A 158 10.91 10.27 -3.01
C GLU A 158 9.84 11.33 -3.29
N VAL A 159 8.71 10.94 -3.89
CA VAL A 159 7.62 11.86 -4.23
C VAL A 159 6.94 12.43 -2.97
N GLN A 160 6.85 11.67 -1.88
CA GLN A 160 6.40 12.16 -0.57
C GLN A 160 7.37 13.20 0.01
N ALA A 161 8.67 12.96 -0.07
CA ALA A 161 9.70 13.88 0.41
C ALA A 161 9.71 15.18 -0.41
N GLN A 162 9.56 15.09 -1.74
CA GLN A 162 9.42 16.27 -2.61
C GLN A 162 8.20 17.13 -2.21
N PHE A 163 7.09 16.50 -1.85
CA PHE A 163 5.91 17.20 -1.34
C PHE A 163 6.17 17.92 -0.01
N ALA A 164 6.76 17.23 0.97
CA ALA A 164 7.12 17.84 2.25
C ALA A 164 8.07 19.04 2.04
N ALA A 165 9.11 18.86 1.22
CA ALA A 165 10.07 19.92 0.90
C ALA A 165 9.41 21.12 0.20
N ALA A 166 8.46 20.88 -0.71
CA ALA A 166 7.75 21.97 -1.39
C ALA A 166 6.87 22.79 -0.44
N LEU A 167 6.22 22.15 0.53
CA LEU A 167 5.43 22.84 1.56
C LEU A 167 6.35 23.63 2.51
N LEU A 168 7.39 23.00 3.04
CA LEU A 168 8.34 23.63 3.96
C LEU A 168 9.11 24.81 3.33
N SER A 169 9.39 24.74 2.02
CA SER A 169 10.08 25.82 1.30
C SER A 169 9.13 26.91 0.77
N GLY A 170 7.84 26.87 1.09
CA GLY A 170 6.84 27.83 0.59
C GLY A 170 6.53 27.74 -0.92
N ARG A 171 7.00 26.69 -1.61
CA ARG A 171 6.71 26.46 -3.05
C ARG A 171 5.34 25.82 -3.28
N TYR A 172 4.69 25.36 -2.22
CA TYR A 172 3.37 24.76 -2.22
C TYR A 172 2.52 25.36 -1.10
N ALA A 173 1.30 25.79 -1.44
CA ALA A 173 0.29 26.19 -0.46
C ALA A 173 -0.79 25.10 -0.33
N LEU A 174 -1.17 24.81 0.90
CA LEU A 174 -2.20 23.84 1.24
C LEU A 174 -3.59 24.28 0.74
N PRO A 175 -4.49 23.33 0.42
CA PRO A 175 -5.90 23.66 0.25
C PRO A 175 -6.54 23.98 1.62
N ARG A 176 -7.80 24.42 1.61
CA ARG A 176 -8.57 24.66 2.84
C ARG A 176 -8.66 23.37 3.67
N GLN A 177 -8.71 23.52 4.99
CA GLN A 177 -8.74 22.39 5.93
C GLN A 177 -9.85 21.35 5.62
N ALA A 178 -11.05 21.80 5.26
CA ALA A 178 -12.14 20.89 4.88
C ALA A 178 -11.80 20.00 3.67
N GLU A 179 -10.97 20.47 2.74
CA GLU A 179 -10.48 19.67 1.64
C GLU A 179 -9.37 18.70 2.07
N ILE A 180 -8.50 19.10 3.00
CA ILE A 180 -7.49 18.21 3.62
C ILE A 180 -8.22 17.04 4.31
N ASP A 181 -9.20 17.34 5.16
CA ASP A 181 -9.96 16.33 5.92
C ASP A 181 -10.66 15.35 4.96
N ARG A 182 -11.35 15.86 3.93
CA ARG A 182 -12.04 15.03 2.92
C ARG A 182 -11.11 14.14 2.10
N ARG A 183 -9.86 14.56 1.90
CA ARG A 183 -8.87 13.87 1.04
C ARG A 183 -7.89 13.00 1.82
N SER A 184 -7.85 13.16 3.14
CA SER A 184 -7.06 12.31 4.02
C SER A 184 -7.73 10.96 4.16
N GLY A 185 -6.93 9.92 4.37
CA GLY A 185 -7.45 8.57 4.55
C GLY A 185 -6.35 7.59 4.94
N PRO A 186 -6.74 6.37 5.33
CA PRO A 186 -5.82 5.31 5.72
C PRO A 186 -4.86 4.98 4.57
N ILE A 187 -3.56 4.92 4.85
CA ILE A 187 -2.54 4.68 3.83
C ILE A 187 -2.18 3.20 3.70
N LEU A 188 -2.15 2.44 4.80
CA LEU A 188 -1.74 1.05 4.80
C LEU A 188 -2.84 0.16 4.23
N ARG A 189 -4.10 0.36 4.58
CA ARG A 189 -5.26 -0.43 4.12
C ARG A 189 -5.71 -0.12 2.70
N ARG A 190 -5.05 0.84 2.04
CA ARG A 190 -5.36 1.18 0.65
C ARG A 190 -4.95 0.02 -0.27
N ARG A 191 -5.96 -0.62 -0.90
CA ARG A 191 -5.77 -1.73 -1.84
C ARG A 191 -4.73 -1.36 -2.90
N ALA A 192 -3.79 -2.29 -3.15
CA ALA A 192 -2.78 -2.25 -4.21
C ALA A 192 -2.40 -0.82 -4.65
N PHE A 193 -1.70 -0.09 -3.76
CA PHE A 193 -1.32 1.30 -4.02
C PHE A 193 -0.40 1.38 -5.24
N ASN A 194 -0.94 1.88 -6.36
CA ASN A 194 -0.22 1.93 -7.63
C ASN A 194 0.76 3.13 -7.65
N PRO A 195 2.07 2.89 -7.80
CA PRO A 195 3.06 3.96 -7.79
C PRO A 195 2.84 5.02 -8.88
N ALA A 196 2.54 4.63 -10.12
CA ALA A 196 2.37 5.55 -11.26
C ALA A 196 1.15 6.47 -11.10
N LEU A 197 0.00 5.92 -10.69
CA LEU A 197 -1.20 6.71 -10.42
C LEU A 197 -1.02 7.64 -9.22
N TYR A 198 -0.32 7.18 -8.18
CA TYR A 198 0.02 8.01 -7.04
C TYR A 198 0.95 9.16 -7.41
N GLY A 199 2.02 8.88 -8.16
CA GLY A 199 2.96 9.88 -8.64
C GLY A 199 2.27 10.93 -9.52
N LEU A 200 1.37 10.51 -10.40
CA LEU A 200 0.55 11.44 -11.19
C LEU A 200 -0.34 12.31 -10.31
N ALA A 201 -1.04 11.73 -9.34
CA ALA A 201 -1.88 12.48 -8.42
C ALA A 201 -1.06 13.49 -7.58
N MET A 202 0.16 13.13 -7.17
CA MET A 202 1.04 14.04 -6.45
C MET A 202 1.53 15.18 -7.34
N ARG A 203 1.95 14.91 -8.58
CA ARG A 203 2.35 15.96 -9.54
C ARG A 203 1.21 16.94 -9.82
N GLU A 204 0.00 16.42 -10.07
CA GLU A 204 -1.20 17.24 -10.25
C GLU A 204 -1.47 18.13 -9.02
N GLU A 205 -1.28 17.59 -7.81
CA GLU A 205 -1.47 18.34 -6.58
C GLU A 205 -0.39 19.40 -6.34
N LEU A 206 0.88 19.08 -6.56
CA LEU A 206 1.98 20.04 -6.46
C LEU A 206 1.76 21.23 -7.41
N GLN A 207 1.28 20.98 -8.63
CA GLN A 207 0.90 22.04 -9.57
C GLN A 207 -0.26 22.91 -9.03
N ARG A 208 -1.26 22.30 -8.38
CA ARG A 208 -2.36 23.07 -7.75
C ARG A 208 -1.86 23.93 -6.60
N GLY A 209 -0.98 23.41 -5.76
CA GLY A 209 -0.40 24.19 -4.65
C GLY A 209 0.50 25.32 -5.11
N ALA A 210 1.31 25.12 -6.16
CA ALA A 210 2.10 26.18 -6.76
C ALA A 210 1.22 27.31 -7.34
N ARG A 211 0.05 26.95 -7.92
CA ARG A 211 -0.95 27.94 -8.37
C ARG A 211 -1.56 28.71 -7.20
N ARG A 212 -1.81 28.05 -6.06
CA ARG A 212 -2.30 28.72 -4.84
C ARG A 212 -1.27 29.73 -4.32
N VAL A 213 0.01 29.36 -4.23
CA VAL A 213 1.09 30.30 -3.86
C VAL A 213 1.08 31.54 -4.76
N ARG A 214 1.02 31.37 -6.09
CA ARG A 214 0.99 32.51 -7.02
C ARG A 214 -0.23 33.41 -6.84
N ARG A 215 -1.39 32.84 -6.52
CA ARG A 215 -2.61 33.62 -6.26
C ARG A 215 -2.50 34.41 -4.96
N ASP A 216 -1.93 33.78 -3.93
CA ASP A 216 -1.81 34.39 -2.60
C ASP A 216 -0.72 35.49 -2.59
N LEU A 217 0.23 35.46 -3.54
CA LEU A 217 1.23 36.49 -3.80
C LEU A 217 0.78 37.59 -4.79
N ALA A 218 -0.41 37.47 -5.40
CA ALA A 218 -0.88 38.46 -6.37
C ALA A 218 -1.31 39.75 -5.64
N PRO A 219 -0.87 40.93 -6.10
CA PRO A 219 -1.24 42.20 -5.47
C PRO A 219 -2.75 42.44 -5.61
N GLY A 220 -3.45 42.50 -4.48
CA GLY A 220 -4.91 42.73 -4.41
C GLY A 220 -5.72 41.75 -3.52
N ALA A 221 -5.06 40.88 -2.75
CA ALA A 221 -5.71 39.91 -1.86
C ALA A 221 -5.77 40.33 -0.37
N ALA A 222 -5.53 41.60 -0.05
CA ALA A 222 -5.68 42.17 1.30
C ALA A 222 -6.74 43.28 1.28
#